data_AF-A0A0Q6YC41-F1
#
_entry.id   AF-A0A0Q6YC41-F1
#
_cell.length_a   1.000
_cell.length_b   1.000
_cell.length_c   1.000
_cell.angle_alpha   90.00
_cell.angle_beta   90.00
_cell.angle_gamma   90.00
#
_symmetry.space_group_name_H-M   'P 1'
#
loop_
_entity.id
_entity.type
_entity.pdbx_description
1 polymer ?
#
loop_
_entity_poly.entity_id
_entity_poly.type
_entity_poly.pdbx_seq_one_letter_code
_entity_poly.pdbx_strand_id
1 'polypeptide(L)'
;MTQEEPRHVLVHARHEPSPLYEPPVGGWWEEDTTSFSVNIPLEDRALALPAYLSEDLRSWSLSSPAEGSASRFDMREHVERGLGVARRLARHLGPSWAVRYWDAHQGTMKWLCWGCDRLHWERDRHGVPPHPVDITVEGEFKYGPLRSEGFGDFFPDDPAAGLALSDGLVTALYTWAKDIDDTMNRDLRDREDGKYDAVWQRLFHAGADLARRVAHELGPARKVTYKGVAHGGLEALTSVTWQGDREL
;
A
#
# COMPACT_ATOMS: atom_id res chain seq x y z
N MET A 1 11.82 -14.22 -11.52
CA MET A 1 10.83 -15.16 -10.95
C MET A 1 9.60 -15.09 -11.83
N THR A 2 9.07 -16.21 -12.29
CA THR A 2 7.78 -16.22 -13.01
C THR A 2 6.71 -15.74 -12.05
N GLN A 3 6.13 -14.58 -12.33
CA GLN A 3 5.07 -14.00 -11.51
C GLN A 3 3.89 -14.98 -11.56
N GLU A 4 3.56 -15.62 -10.43
CA GLU A 4 2.32 -16.37 -10.32
C GLU A 4 1.16 -15.44 -10.70
N GLU A 5 0.21 -15.96 -11.47
CA GLU A 5 -0.94 -15.18 -11.89
C GLU A 5 -1.70 -14.71 -10.64
N PRO A 6 -2.02 -13.40 -10.54
CA PRO A 6 -2.67 -12.87 -9.34
C PRO A 6 -4.03 -13.52 -9.13
N ARG A 7 -4.43 -13.73 -7.87
CA ARG A 7 -5.78 -14.20 -7.55
C ARG A 7 -6.80 -13.12 -7.89
N HIS A 8 -7.94 -13.51 -8.43
CA HIS A 8 -8.98 -12.57 -8.84
C HIS A 8 -10.05 -12.42 -7.77
N VAL A 9 -10.45 -11.18 -7.50
CA VAL A 9 -11.57 -10.88 -6.58
C VAL A 9 -12.42 -9.75 -7.13
N LEU A 10 -13.74 -9.95 -7.09
CA LEU A 10 -14.75 -8.93 -7.34
C LEU A 10 -15.31 -8.43 -6.00
N VAL A 11 -15.32 -7.11 -5.83
CA VAL A 11 -15.99 -6.41 -4.74
C VAL A 11 -17.36 -5.94 -5.22
N HIS A 12 -18.42 -6.51 -4.66
CA HIS A 12 -19.81 -6.22 -5.02
C HIS A 12 -20.72 -6.41 -3.80
N ALA A 13 -21.37 -5.33 -3.36
CA ALA A 13 -22.36 -5.41 -2.29
C ALA A 13 -23.66 -6.05 -2.81
N ARG A 14 -23.94 -7.28 -2.37
CA ARG A 14 -25.19 -8.04 -2.67
C ARG A 14 -26.05 -8.25 -1.43
N HIS A 15 -25.93 -7.38 -0.43
CA HIS A 15 -26.64 -7.46 0.87
C HIS A 15 -26.27 -8.73 1.66
N GLU A 16 -25.09 -9.27 1.39
CA GLU A 16 -24.52 -10.44 2.06
C GLU A 16 -23.42 -10.02 3.04
N PRO A 17 -23.11 -10.81 4.08
CA PRO A 17 -22.06 -10.48 5.04
C PRO A 17 -20.67 -10.27 4.43
N SER A 18 -20.37 -10.96 3.31
CA SER A 18 -19.16 -10.73 2.53
C SER A 18 -19.52 -10.20 1.14
N PRO A 19 -18.99 -9.03 0.74
CA PRO A 19 -19.14 -8.51 -0.61
C PRO A 19 -18.08 -9.04 -1.60
N LEU A 20 -17.34 -10.10 -1.26
CA LEU A 20 -16.20 -10.58 -2.04
C LEU A 20 -16.55 -11.85 -2.81
N TYR A 21 -16.21 -11.89 -4.09
CA TYR A 21 -16.44 -13.05 -4.95
C TYR A 21 -15.20 -13.38 -5.76
N GLU A 22 -14.92 -14.68 -5.96
CA GLU A 22 -13.89 -15.18 -6.88
C GLU A 22 -14.52 -15.94 -8.05
N PRO A 23 -13.78 -16.10 -9.17
CA PRO A 23 -14.23 -16.97 -10.24
C PRO A 23 -14.16 -18.45 -9.83
N PRO A 24 -15.03 -19.32 -10.37
CA PRO A 24 -14.95 -20.76 -10.15
C PRO A 24 -13.59 -21.33 -10.57
N VAL A 25 -13.10 -22.31 -9.81
CA VAL A 25 -11.82 -22.99 -10.08
C VAL A 25 -11.80 -23.59 -11.49
N GLY A 26 -10.79 -23.25 -12.29
CA GLY A 26 -10.61 -23.75 -13.65
C GLY A 26 -11.58 -23.17 -14.69
N GLY A 27 -12.39 -22.17 -14.31
CA GLY A 27 -13.27 -21.45 -15.23
C GLY A 27 -12.52 -20.40 -16.04
N TRP A 28 -12.82 -20.32 -17.34
CA TRP A 28 -12.54 -19.13 -18.14
C TRP A 28 -13.43 -18.02 -17.61
N TRP A 29 -12.87 -16.97 -17.04
CA TRP A 29 -13.63 -15.81 -16.59
C TRP A 29 -13.71 -14.82 -17.74
N GLU A 30 -14.93 -14.60 -18.24
CA GLU A 30 -15.20 -13.48 -19.15
C GLU A 30 -15.24 -12.18 -18.32
N GLU A 31 -15.18 -11.02 -18.98
CA GLU A 31 -15.20 -9.72 -18.30
C GLU A 31 -16.56 -9.36 -17.66
N ASP A 32 -17.45 -10.32 -17.47
CA ASP A 32 -18.78 -10.15 -16.87
C ASP A 32 -18.84 -10.56 -15.38
N THR A 33 -19.71 -9.88 -14.64
CA THR A 33 -20.10 -10.12 -13.24
C THR A 33 -20.55 -11.54 -12.94
N THR A 34 -21.11 -12.25 -13.92
CA THR A 34 -21.59 -13.62 -13.76
C THR A 34 -20.44 -14.63 -13.60
N SER A 35 -19.24 -14.28 -14.05
CA SER A 35 -18.03 -15.08 -13.86
C SER A 35 -17.52 -15.08 -12.42
N PHE A 36 -17.99 -14.17 -11.56
CA PHE A 36 -17.64 -14.08 -10.14
C PHE A 36 -18.82 -14.51 -9.27
N SER A 37 -18.89 -15.81 -9.00
CA SER A 37 -20.05 -16.45 -8.36
C SER A 37 -19.74 -17.12 -7.02
N VAL A 38 -18.47 -17.37 -6.70
CA VAL A 38 -18.06 -18.01 -5.45
C VAL A 38 -17.82 -16.94 -4.40
N ASN A 39 -18.64 -16.91 -3.33
CA ASN A 39 -18.45 -15.96 -2.23
C ASN A 39 -17.19 -16.31 -1.42
N ILE A 40 -16.36 -15.30 -1.14
CA ILE A 40 -15.15 -15.44 -0.31
C ILE A 40 -15.49 -14.94 1.09
N PRO A 41 -15.40 -15.76 2.15
CA PRO A 41 -15.59 -15.29 3.52
C PRO A 41 -14.56 -14.21 3.89
N LEU A 42 -14.97 -13.19 4.66
CA LEU A 42 -14.04 -12.14 5.12
C LEU A 42 -12.97 -12.66 6.08
N GLU A 43 -13.20 -13.84 6.65
CA GLU A 43 -12.28 -14.57 7.53
C GLU A 43 -11.33 -15.49 6.76
N ASP A 44 -11.37 -15.52 5.42
CA ASP A 44 -10.44 -16.28 4.61
C ASP A 44 -8.99 -15.85 4.91
N ARG A 45 -8.18 -16.83 5.33
CA ARG A 45 -6.78 -16.62 5.71
C ARG A 45 -5.94 -16.06 4.57
N ALA A 46 -6.32 -16.31 3.32
CA ALA A 46 -5.60 -15.80 2.16
C ALA A 46 -5.79 -14.30 1.95
N LEU A 47 -6.86 -13.71 2.50
CA LEU A 47 -7.07 -12.26 2.47
C LEU A 47 -6.28 -11.56 3.59
N ALA A 48 -6.05 -12.26 4.71
CA ALA A 48 -5.34 -11.75 5.90
C ALA A 48 -5.82 -10.35 6.32
N LEU A 49 -7.15 -10.11 6.26
CA LEU A 49 -7.72 -8.78 6.49
C LEU A 49 -7.60 -8.37 7.97
N PRO A 50 -7.22 -7.12 8.25
CA PRO A 50 -7.35 -6.58 9.59
C PRO A 50 -8.82 -6.38 9.96
N ALA A 51 -9.14 -6.49 11.25
CA ALA A 51 -10.53 -6.48 11.74
C ALA A 51 -11.34 -5.26 11.29
N TYR A 52 -10.73 -4.06 11.29
CA TYR A 52 -11.40 -2.83 10.85
C TYR A 52 -11.82 -2.89 9.38
N LEU A 53 -11.01 -3.51 8.51
CA LEU A 53 -11.30 -3.59 7.08
C LEU A 53 -12.40 -4.62 6.80
N SER A 54 -12.39 -5.75 7.51
CA SER A 54 -13.47 -6.73 7.44
C SER A 54 -14.79 -6.15 7.95
N GLU A 55 -14.78 -5.38 9.04
CA GLU A 55 -15.97 -4.72 9.57
C GLU A 55 -16.51 -3.66 8.60
N ASP A 56 -15.64 -2.85 8.00
CA ASP A 56 -16.00 -1.86 6.98
C ASP A 56 -16.67 -2.50 5.75
N LEU A 57 -16.08 -3.60 5.23
CA LEU A 57 -16.64 -4.34 4.10
C LEU A 57 -18.02 -4.92 4.41
N ARG A 58 -18.15 -5.57 5.57
CA ARG A 58 -19.41 -6.15 6.04
C ARG A 58 -20.48 -5.07 6.24
N SER A 59 -20.13 -4.00 6.96
CA SER A 59 -21.04 -2.89 7.25
C SER A 59 -21.50 -2.20 5.98
N TRP A 60 -20.60 -1.97 5.02
CA TRP A 60 -20.96 -1.41 3.72
C TRP A 60 -21.92 -2.34 2.97
N SER A 61 -21.58 -3.63 2.82
CA SER A 61 -22.40 -4.60 2.09
C SER A 61 -23.84 -4.71 2.63
N LEU A 62 -23.97 -4.74 3.97
CA LEU A 62 -25.27 -4.84 4.64
C LEU A 62 -26.06 -3.53 4.65
N SER A 63 -25.38 -2.39 4.44
CA SER A 63 -26.01 -1.06 4.36
C SER A 63 -26.54 -0.72 2.97
N SER A 64 -26.48 -1.64 2.02
CA SER A 64 -26.94 -1.39 0.66
C SER A 64 -28.42 -0.97 0.64
N PRO A 65 -28.74 0.15 -0.04
CA PRO A 65 -30.12 0.59 -0.16
C PRO A 65 -30.98 -0.49 -0.82
N ALA A 66 -32.22 -0.66 -0.35
CA ALA A 66 -33.16 -1.56 -0.99
C ALA A 66 -33.45 -1.10 -2.44
N GLU A 67 -33.47 -2.06 -3.38
CA GLU A 67 -33.78 -1.77 -4.76
C GLU A 67 -35.16 -1.10 -4.88
N GLY A 68 -35.19 0.09 -5.49
CA GLY A 68 -36.43 0.82 -5.81
C GLY A 68 -36.92 1.83 -4.77
N SER A 69 -36.36 1.89 -3.56
CA SER A 69 -36.77 2.87 -2.52
C SER A 69 -35.69 3.88 -2.13
N ALA A 70 -34.45 3.70 -2.61
CA ALA A 70 -33.33 4.57 -2.29
C ALA A 70 -33.43 5.93 -2.99
N SER A 71 -33.15 7.02 -2.27
CA SER A 71 -32.94 8.29 -2.95
C SER A 71 -31.65 8.24 -3.76
N ARG A 72 -31.52 9.09 -4.79
CA ARG A 72 -30.26 9.21 -5.54
C ARG A 72 -29.08 9.61 -4.65
N PHE A 73 -29.35 10.31 -3.56
CA PHE A 73 -28.33 10.73 -2.61
C PHE A 73 -27.80 9.52 -1.82
N ASP A 74 -28.69 8.69 -1.29
CA ASP A 74 -28.31 7.47 -0.54
C ASP A 74 -27.50 6.50 -1.40
N MET A 75 -27.88 6.37 -2.68
CA MET A 75 -27.13 5.55 -3.64
C MET A 75 -25.73 6.11 -3.90
N ARG A 76 -25.60 7.43 -4.04
CA ARG A 76 -24.31 8.08 -4.25
C ARG A 76 -23.38 7.89 -3.05
N GLU A 77 -23.88 8.14 -1.85
CA GLU A 77 -23.12 7.95 -0.61
C GLU A 77 -22.67 6.50 -0.45
N HIS A 78 -23.57 5.54 -0.73
CA HIS A 78 -23.25 4.12 -0.69
C HIS A 78 -22.15 3.74 -1.70
N VAL A 79 -22.19 4.27 -2.92
CA VAL A 79 -21.15 4.04 -3.95
C VAL A 79 -19.83 4.68 -3.57
N GLU A 80 -19.83 5.90 -3.03
CA GLU A 80 -18.61 6.59 -2.57
C GLU A 80 -17.95 5.83 -1.41
N ARG A 81 -18.76 5.35 -0.45
CA ARG A 81 -18.30 4.48 0.64
C ARG A 81 -17.74 3.16 0.11
N GLY A 82 -18.44 2.51 -0.81
CA GLY A 82 -18.02 1.25 -1.42
C GLY A 82 -16.69 1.35 -2.14
N LEU A 83 -16.51 2.39 -2.97
CA LEU A 83 -15.24 2.66 -3.63
C LEU A 83 -14.12 2.94 -2.62
N GLY A 84 -14.41 3.68 -1.55
CA GLY A 84 -13.45 3.95 -0.48
C GLY A 84 -12.97 2.68 0.22
N VAL A 85 -13.88 1.76 0.55
CA VAL A 85 -13.54 0.47 1.19
C VAL A 85 -12.82 -0.46 0.20
N ALA A 86 -13.28 -0.53 -1.05
CA ALA A 86 -12.64 -1.34 -2.09
C ALA A 86 -11.18 -0.90 -2.35
N ARG A 87 -10.90 0.40 -2.33
CA ARG A 87 -9.53 0.95 -2.47
C ARG A 87 -8.61 0.47 -1.36
N ARG A 88 -9.09 0.54 -0.11
CA ARG A 88 -8.34 0.02 1.06
C ARG A 88 -8.06 -1.47 0.91
N LEU A 89 -9.04 -2.25 0.43
CA LEU A 89 -8.87 -3.66 0.15
C LEU A 89 -7.81 -3.93 -0.92
N ALA A 90 -7.88 -3.23 -2.06
CA ALA A 90 -6.89 -3.43 -3.13
C ALA A 90 -5.47 -3.12 -2.68
N ARG A 91 -5.26 -2.03 -1.91
CA ARG A 91 -3.95 -1.72 -1.33
C ARG A 91 -3.45 -2.81 -0.38
N HIS A 92 -4.32 -3.28 0.50
CA HIS A 92 -3.98 -4.32 1.48
C HIS A 92 -3.59 -5.64 0.80
N LEU A 93 -4.33 -6.04 -0.24
CA LEU A 93 -4.07 -7.28 -0.97
C LEU A 93 -2.85 -7.18 -1.90
N GLY A 94 -2.55 -5.99 -2.41
CA GLY A 94 -1.34 -5.73 -3.18
C GLY A 94 -1.28 -6.45 -4.54
N PRO A 95 -0.06 -6.68 -5.06
CA PRO A 95 0.13 -7.23 -6.41
C PRO A 95 -0.26 -8.70 -6.56
N SER A 96 -0.43 -9.44 -5.46
CA SER A 96 -0.86 -10.85 -5.49
C SER A 96 -2.34 -11.03 -5.82
N TRP A 97 -3.11 -9.93 -5.88
CA TRP A 97 -4.52 -9.93 -6.17
C TRP A 97 -4.88 -8.95 -7.28
N ALA A 98 -5.74 -9.40 -8.20
CA ALA A 98 -6.35 -8.60 -9.24
C ALA A 98 -7.76 -8.22 -8.78
N VAL A 99 -7.89 -7.01 -8.22
CA VAL A 99 -9.14 -6.53 -7.62
C VAL A 99 -10.01 -5.83 -8.66
N ARG A 100 -11.27 -6.25 -8.76
CA ARG A 100 -12.31 -5.60 -9.53
C ARG A 100 -13.39 -5.02 -8.61
N TYR A 101 -13.98 -3.91 -9.01
CA TYR A 101 -15.07 -3.24 -8.30
C TYR A 101 -16.30 -3.15 -9.19
N TRP A 102 -17.47 -3.51 -8.66
CA TRP A 102 -18.76 -3.25 -9.30
C TRP A 102 -19.22 -1.82 -9.00
N ASP A 103 -19.17 -0.96 -10.01
CA ASP A 103 -19.67 0.41 -9.96
C ASP A 103 -21.18 0.39 -10.19
N ALA A 104 -21.96 0.28 -9.11
CA ALA A 104 -23.42 0.23 -9.16
C ALA A 104 -24.05 1.48 -9.80
N HIS A 105 -23.37 2.63 -9.77
CA HIS A 105 -23.86 3.84 -10.44
C HIS A 105 -23.77 3.72 -11.97
N GLN A 106 -22.71 3.08 -12.48
CA GLN A 106 -22.50 2.91 -13.92
C GLN A 106 -22.93 1.54 -14.46
N GLY A 107 -23.24 0.58 -13.58
CA GLY A 107 -23.52 -0.81 -13.97
C GLY A 107 -22.34 -1.46 -14.68
N THR A 108 -21.11 -1.11 -14.29
CA THR A 108 -19.88 -1.62 -14.93
C THR A 108 -18.90 -2.16 -13.91
N MET A 109 -18.12 -3.14 -14.35
CA MET A 109 -16.99 -3.65 -13.59
C MET A 109 -15.71 -2.94 -14.02
N LYS A 110 -14.89 -2.51 -13.06
CA LYS A 110 -13.62 -1.82 -13.33
C LYS A 110 -12.50 -2.42 -12.49
N TRP A 111 -11.29 -2.39 -13.02
CA TRP A 111 -10.09 -2.76 -12.28
C TRP A 111 -9.75 -1.69 -11.25
N LEU A 112 -9.38 -2.11 -10.05
CA LEU A 112 -8.93 -1.22 -9.00
C LEU A 112 -7.43 -1.41 -8.79
N CYS A 113 -6.65 -0.37 -9.07
CA CYS A 113 -5.21 -0.42 -8.92
C CYS A 113 -4.81 -0.33 -7.44
N TRP A 114 -4.01 -1.29 -6.99
CA TRP A 114 -3.50 -1.38 -5.62
C TRP A 114 -2.45 -0.32 -5.27
N GLY A 115 -1.87 0.39 -6.23
CA GLY A 115 -0.89 1.45 -5.96
C GLY A 115 -1.44 2.87 -6.10
N CYS A 116 -2.21 3.16 -7.14
CA CYS A 116 -2.68 4.54 -7.39
C CYS A 116 -4.12 4.83 -6.92
N ASP A 117 -4.82 3.85 -6.33
CA ASP A 117 -6.22 3.97 -5.87
C ASP A 117 -7.24 4.34 -6.96
N ARG A 118 -6.89 4.23 -8.24
CA ARG A 118 -7.77 4.58 -9.35
C ARG A 118 -8.44 3.35 -9.95
N LEU A 119 -9.64 3.61 -10.49
CA LEU A 119 -10.33 2.67 -11.34
C LEU A 119 -9.74 2.74 -12.76
N HIS A 120 -9.53 1.58 -13.37
CA HIS A 120 -9.01 1.43 -14.72
C HIS A 120 -9.88 0.47 -15.53
N TRP A 121 -9.87 0.69 -16.84
CA TRP A 121 -10.50 -0.22 -17.80
C TRP A 121 -9.62 -1.45 -18.07
N GLU A 122 -8.31 -1.32 -17.89
CA GLU A 122 -7.32 -2.38 -18.09
C GLU A 122 -6.57 -2.65 -16.77
N ARG A 123 -6.20 -3.92 -16.55
CA ARG A 123 -5.51 -4.36 -15.33
C ARG A 123 -4.15 -3.68 -15.15
N ASP A 124 -3.31 -3.74 -16.19
CA ASP A 124 -1.89 -3.42 -16.11
C ASP A 124 -1.58 -2.04 -16.72
N ARG A 125 -2.44 -1.05 -16.46
CA ARG A 125 -2.29 0.31 -17.01
C ARG A 125 -0.92 0.95 -16.73
N HIS A 126 -0.25 0.50 -15.67
CA HIS A 126 1.02 1.04 -15.19
C HIS A 126 2.21 0.11 -15.43
N GLY A 127 2.05 -0.99 -16.19
CA GLY A 127 3.11 -1.99 -16.42
C GLY A 127 3.21 -3.05 -15.32
N VAL A 128 4.27 -3.88 -15.35
CA VAL A 128 4.43 -5.06 -14.48
C VAL A 128 5.89 -5.23 -13.99
N PRO A 129 6.21 -5.10 -12.69
CA PRO A 129 5.35 -4.56 -11.63
C PRO A 129 5.27 -3.02 -11.71
N PRO A 130 4.09 -2.42 -11.52
CA PRO A 130 3.88 -0.99 -11.75
C PRO A 130 4.35 -0.08 -10.59
N HIS A 131 4.48 -0.64 -9.38
CA HIS A 131 4.75 0.10 -8.15
C HIS A 131 5.78 -0.66 -7.30
N PRO A 132 6.56 0.03 -6.46
CA PRO A 132 7.58 -0.60 -5.64
C PRO A 132 6.96 -1.54 -4.60
N VAL A 133 7.43 -2.79 -4.59
CA VAL A 133 6.99 -3.84 -3.65
C VAL A 133 8.01 -4.02 -2.53
N ASP A 134 9.30 -4.00 -2.87
CA ASP A 134 10.42 -4.08 -1.93
C ASP A 134 11.07 -2.70 -1.78
N ILE A 135 10.69 -2.01 -0.71
CA ILE A 135 11.09 -0.63 -0.46
C ILE A 135 12.27 -0.63 0.51
N THR A 136 13.29 0.14 0.19
CA THR A 136 14.43 0.43 1.06
C THR A 136 14.27 1.83 1.63
N VAL A 137 14.42 1.95 2.95
CA VAL A 137 14.61 3.22 3.65
C VAL A 137 16.10 3.35 3.95
N GLU A 138 16.73 4.37 3.41
CA GLU A 138 18.17 4.59 3.53
C GLU A 138 18.46 6.08 3.61
N GLY A 139 19.28 6.45 4.59
CA GLY A 139 19.70 7.83 4.77
C GLY A 139 20.94 8.10 3.97
N GLU A 140 20.84 8.77 2.81
CA GLU A 140 21.99 9.03 1.94
C GLU A 140 22.05 10.52 1.58
N PHE A 141 23.26 11.09 1.66
CA PHE A 141 23.48 12.52 1.42
C PHE A 141 23.08 12.91 0.00
N LYS A 142 22.16 13.88 -0.14
CA LYS A 142 21.58 14.39 -1.39
C LYS A 142 20.60 13.45 -2.10
N TYR A 143 20.18 12.36 -1.48
CA TYR A 143 19.20 11.43 -2.05
C TYR A 143 17.87 11.45 -1.31
N GLY A 144 16.83 10.93 -1.97
CA GLY A 144 15.53 10.71 -1.36
C GLY A 144 15.59 9.60 -0.31
N PRO A 145 14.67 9.59 0.67
CA PRO A 145 14.69 8.63 1.76
C PRO A 145 14.25 7.21 1.35
N LEU A 146 13.67 7.04 0.15
CA LEU A 146 13.09 5.77 -0.32
C LEU A 146 13.70 5.33 -1.65
N ARG A 147 13.95 4.02 -1.76
CA ARG A 147 14.52 3.36 -2.93
C ARG A 147 13.83 2.01 -3.18
N SER A 148 13.71 1.58 -4.42
CA SER A 148 13.25 0.23 -4.76
C SER A 148 13.96 -0.26 -6.01
N GLU A 149 14.37 -1.52 -6.00
CA GLU A 149 14.98 -2.14 -7.18
C GLU A 149 13.98 -2.11 -8.35
N GLY A 150 14.47 -1.78 -9.55
CA GLY A 150 13.65 -1.63 -10.76
C GLY A 150 12.80 -0.35 -10.83
N PHE A 151 12.62 0.37 -9.72
CA PHE A 151 11.86 1.64 -9.66
C PHE A 151 12.79 2.86 -9.50
N GLY A 152 13.90 2.70 -8.78
CA GLY A 152 14.86 3.77 -8.48
C GLY A 152 14.59 4.46 -7.15
N ASP A 153 15.13 5.68 -7.02
CA ASP A 153 14.94 6.55 -5.86
C ASP A 153 13.69 7.40 -6.05
N PHE A 154 12.89 7.54 -5.00
CA PHE A 154 11.63 8.28 -5.08
C PHE A 154 11.27 8.96 -3.76
N PHE A 155 10.35 9.91 -3.87
CA PHE A 155 9.86 10.65 -2.74
C PHE A 155 8.69 9.92 -2.04
N PRO A 156 8.49 10.14 -0.73
CA PRO A 156 7.39 9.51 0.01
C PRO A 156 5.99 9.80 -0.54
N ASP A 157 5.83 10.90 -1.25
CA ASP A 157 4.59 11.38 -1.88
C ASP A 157 4.59 11.24 -3.41
N ASP A 158 5.55 10.51 -3.99
CA ASP A 158 5.58 10.26 -5.43
C ASP A 158 4.31 9.49 -5.87
N PRO A 159 3.46 10.09 -6.72
CA PRO A 159 2.22 9.43 -7.16
C PRO A 159 2.47 8.17 -7.99
N ALA A 160 3.64 8.01 -8.61
CA ALA A 160 4.01 6.79 -9.33
C ALA A 160 4.32 5.64 -8.35
N ALA A 161 4.85 5.95 -7.16
CA ALA A 161 5.14 4.94 -6.14
C ALA A 161 3.87 4.47 -5.41
N GLY A 162 2.83 5.32 -5.33
CA GLY A 162 1.52 4.91 -4.84
C GLY A 162 1.55 4.38 -3.39
N LEU A 163 2.28 5.06 -2.50
CA LEU A 163 2.47 4.62 -1.11
C LEU A 163 1.31 4.99 -0.19
N ALA A 164 0.51 6.01 -0.54
CA ALA A 164 -0.61 6.51 0.27
C ALA A 164 -0.27 6.72 1.77
N LEU A 165 0.96 7.15 2.07
CA LEU A 165 1.43 7.42 3.43
C LEU A 165 0.72 8.64 4.02
N SER A 166 0.60 8.67 5.34
CA SER A 166 0.06 9.82 6.07
C SER A 166 0.94 11.06 5.90
N ASP A 167 0.32 12.25 5.82
CA ASP A 167 1.05 13.53 5.68
C ASP A 167 2.12 13.72 6.77
N GLY A 168 1.83 13.24 7.98
CA GLY A 168 2.76 13.27 9.10
C GLY A 168 3.98 12.36 8.90
N LEU A 169 3.81 11.18 8.30
CA LEU A 169 4.91 10.28 7.98
C LEU A 169 5.72 10.79 6.78
N VAL A 170 5.04 11.30 5.75
CA VAL A 170 5.68 11.98 4.59
C VAL A 170 6.57 13.13 5.09
N THR A 171 6.03 14.01 5.93
CA THR A 171 6.78 15.13 6.51
C THR A 171 7.98 14.65 7.30
N ALA A 172 7.81 13.61 8.14
CA ALA A 172 8.88 13.09 8.96
C ALA A 172 10.04 12.48 8.14
N LEU A 173 9.72 11.78 7.04
CA LEU A 173 10.72 11.25 6.10
C LEU A 173 11.51 12.38 5.43
N TYR A 174 10.83 13.44 5.00
CA TYR A 174 11.49 14.63 4.45
C TYR A 174 12.39 15.34 5.47
N THR A 175 11.91 15.52 6.70
CA THR A 175 12.71 16.12 7.77
C THR A 175 13.95 15.29 8.07
N TRP A 176 13.81 13.96 8.16
CA TRP A 176 14.93 13.06 8.40
C TRP A 176 16.00 13.12 7.30
N ALA A 177 15.59 13.05 6.03
CA ALA A 177 16.52 13.18 4.90
C ALA A 177 17.25 14.54 4.90
N LYS A 178 16.52 15.62 5.23
CA LYS A 178 17.11 16.96 5.38
C LYS A 178 18.11 17.04 6.53
N ASP A 179 17.80 16.45 7.68
CA ASP A 179 18.68 16.50 8.85
C ASP A 179 19.98 15.70 8.62
N ILE A 180 19.94 14.64 7.82
CA ILE A 180 21.14 13.93 7.33
C ILE A 180 21.99 14.87 6.47
N ASP A 181 21.37 15.56 5.52
CA ASP A 181 22.04 16.54 4.66
C ASP A 181 22.71 17.66 5.47
N ASP A 182 21.99 18.23 6.43
CA ASP A 182 22.47 19.32 7.27
C ASP A 182 23.60 18.84 8.22
N THR A 183 23.52 17.60 8.71
CA THR A 183 24.56 17.01 9.56
C THR A 183 25.83 16.71 8.76
N MET A 184 25.72 16.06 7.60
CA MET A 184 26.87 15.81 6.72
C MET A 184 27.59 17.11 6.32
N ASN A 185 26.84 18.17 6.01
CA ASN A 185 27.43 19.47 5.69
C ASN A 185 28.18 20.11 6.87
N ARG A 186 27.76 19.84 8.12
CA ARG A 186 28.46 20.32 9.33
C ARG A 186 29.72 19.49 9.60
N ASP A 187 29.65 18.17 9.46
CA ASP A 187 30.81 17.28 9.60
C ASP A 187 31.92 17.66 8.63
N LEU A 188 31.57 17.86 7.35
CA LEU A 188 32.51 18.25 6.30
C LEU A 188 33.13 19.64 6.52
N ARG A 189 32.39 20.55 7.16
CA ARG A 189 32.83 21.92 7.46
C ARG A 189 33.80 21.95 8.64
N ASP A 190 33.42 21.30 9.73
CA ASP A 190 34.16 21.39 10.99
C ASP A 190 35.34 20.42 11.02
N ARG A 191 35.23 19.28 10.33
CA ARG A 191 36.27 18.24 10.21
C ARG A 191 36.84 17.80 11.55
N GLU A 192 35.98 17.80 12.57
CA GLU A 192 36.30 17.40 13.93
C GLU A 192 35.69 16.02 14.17
N ASP A 193 36.57 15.03 14.31
CA ASP A 193 36.17 13.64 14.47
C ASP A 193 35.33 13.45 15.74
N GLY A 194 34.26 12.65 15.64
CA GLY A 194 33.37 12.35 16.75
C GLY A 194 32.41 13.47 17.19
N LYS A 195 32.55 14.70 16.67
CA LYS A 195 31.76 15.86 17.12
C LYS A 195 30.26 15.67 16.96
N TYR A 196 29.85 14.97 15.92
CA TYR A 196 28.45 14.80 15.53
C TYR A 196 27.94 13.36 15.69
N ASP A 197 28.69 12.46 16.32
CA ASP A 197 28.31 11.04 16.50
C ASP A 197 26.96 10.88 17.19
N ALA A 198 26.70 11.67 18.23
CA ALA A 198 25.41 11.66 18.93
C ALA A 198 24.24 12.15 18.04
N VAL A 199 24.52 12.94 17.01
CA VAL A 199 23.52 13.33 16.00
C VAL A 199 23.31 12.17 15.03
N TRP A 200 24.37 11.56 14.52
CA TRP A 200 24.29 10.40 13.64
C TRP A 200 23.56 9.22 14.28
N GLN A 201 23.84 8.90 15.54
CA GLN A 201 23.15 7.85 16.29
C GLN A 201 21.64 8.13 16.39
N ARG A 202 21.26 9.39 16.62
CA ARG A 202 19.83 9.77 16.67
C ARG A 202 19.16 9.64 15.31
N LEU A 203 19.82 10.09 14.24
CA LEU A 203 19.31 9.96 12.87
C LEU A 203 19.16 8.49 12.45
N PHE A 204 20.09 7.65 12.87
CA PHE A 204 20.03 6.22 12.65
C PHE A 204 18.81 5.58 13.32
N HIS A 205 18.57 5.87 14.61
CA HIS A 205 17.39 5.35 15.30
C HIS A 205 16.07 5.90 14.71
N ALA A 206 16.06 7.19 14.36
CA ALA A 206 14.92 7.80 13.69
C ALA A 206 14.62 7.11 12.35
N GLY A 207 15.64 6.75 11.57
CA GLY A 207 15.49 6.02 10.32
C GLY A 207 14.84 4.65 10.50
N ALA A 208 15.28 3.89 11.51
CA ALA A 208 14.67 2.60 11.85
C ALA A 208 13.19 2.73 12.27
N ASP A 209 12.88 3.73 13.10
CA ASP A 209 11.50 4.00 13.52
C ASP A 209 10.61 4.44 12.35
N LEU A 210 11.15 5.25 11.43
CA LEU A 210 10.44 5.64 10.21
C LEU A 210 10.18 4.43 9.31
N ALA A 211 11.17 3.56 9.11
CA ALA A 211 11.00 2.36 8.28
C ALA A 211 9.92 1.42 8.83
N ARG A 212 9.89 1.21 10.15
CA ARG A 212 8.83 0.45 10.82
C ARG A 212 7.44 1.07 10.63
N ARG A 213 7.33 2.40 10.74
CA ARG A 213 6.06 3.13 10.49
C ARG A 213 5.62 3.04 9.03
N VAL A 214 6.56 3.14 8.08
CA VAL A 214 6.28 2.93 6.65
C VAL A 214 5.76 1.52 6.43
N ALA A 215 6.39 0.50 7.02
CA ALA A 215 5.91 -0.88 6.91
C ALA A 215 4.49 -1.07 7.46
N HIS A 216 4.20 -0.48 8.63
CA HIS A 216 2.87 -0.50 9.23
C HIS A 216 1.81 0.11 8.30
N GLU A 217 2.04 1.32 7.77
CA GLU A 217 1.08 2.00 6.89
C GLU A 217 0.92 1.32 5.52
N LEU A 218 1.99 0.72 4.99
CA LEU A 218 1.94 -0.04 3.73
C LEU A 218 1.32 -1.44 3.87
N GLY A 219 1.26 -1.95 5.09
CA GLY A 219 0.69 -3.25 5.39
C GLY A 219 1.48 -4.42 4.80
N PRO A 220 0.87 -5.62 4.69
CA PRO A 220 1.58 -6.84 4.35
C PRO A 220 1.93 -6.97 2.86
N ALA A 221 1.35 -6.13 1.99
CA ALA A 221 1.59 -6.20 0.55
C ALA A 221 3.01 -5.79 0.12
N ARG A 222 3.74 -5.08 0.99
CA ARG A 222 5.05 -4.51 0.69
C ARG A 222 6.03 -4.86 1.79
N LYS A 223 7.29 -5.00 1.40
CA LYS A 223 8.40 -5.15 2.33
C LYS A 223 9.12 -3.82 2.45
N VAL A 224 9.55 -3.50 3.66
CA VAL A 224 10.31 -2.29 3.95
C VAL A 224 11.58 -2.67 4.67
N THR A 225 12.73 -2.40 4.06
CA THR A 225 14.06 -2.69 4.61
C THR A 225 14.74 -1.39 5.00
N TYR A 226 15.16 -1.27 6.25
CA TYR A 226 16.05 -0.20 6.69
C TYR A 226 17.51 -0.60 6.49
N LYS A 227 18.27 0.21 5.74
CA LYS A 227 19.71 -0.04 5.48
C LYS A 227 20.67 0.85 6.28
N GLY A 228 20.15 1.72 7.16
CA GLY A 228 20.99 2.62 7.94
C GLY A 228 21.10 4.01 7.31
N VAL A 229 22.15 4.73 7.74
CA VAL A 229 22.55 6.03 7.20
C VAL A 229 23.93 5.86 6.58
N ALA A 230 24.02 6.06 5.27
CA ALA A 230 25.28 6.03 4.54
C ALA A 230 26.23 7.11 5.09
N HIS A 231 27.50 6.76 5.24
CA HIS A 231 28.58 7.66 5.68
C HIS A 231 28.50 8.18 7.14
N GLY A 232 27.55 7.71 7.97
CA GLY A 232 27.37 8.15 9.36
C GLY A 232 28.29 7.51 10.41
N GLY A 233 29.38 6.85 10.01
CA GLY A 233 30.43 6.33 10.92
C GLY A 233 30.05 5.18 11.85
N LEU A 234 28.77 4.84 11.98
CA LEU A 234 28.28 3.74 12.83
C LEU A 234 28.23 2.44 12.03
N GLU A 235 28.72 1.38 12.67
CA GLU A 235 28.84 0.02 12.13
C GLU A 235 27.66 -0.39 11.26
N ALA A 236 27.99 -1.03 10.14
CA ALA A 236 27.05 -1.57 9.18
C ALA A 236 25.89 -2.30 9.88
N LEU A 237 24.71 -1.67 9.90
CA LEU A 237 23.50 -2.41 10.21
C LEU A 237 23.41 -3.55 9.22
N THR A 238 23.15 -4.74 9.75
CA THR A 238 22.84 -5.96 9.00
C THR A 238 21.55 -5.85 8.16
N SER A 239 20.96 -4.66 8.06
CA SER A 239 19.61 -4.34 7.59
C SER A 239 18.53 -5.01 8.43
N VAL A 240 17.39 -4.32 8.59
CA VAL A 240 16.19 -4.88 9.25
C VAL A 240 15.04 -4.74 8.29
N THR A 241 14.23 -5.79 8.14
CA THR A 241 13.11 -5.80 7.21
C THR A 241 11.80 -6.03 7.94
N TRP A 242 10.78 -5.27 7.56
CA TRP A 242 9.41 -5.43 8.03
C TRP A 242 8.45 -5.69 6.87
N GLN A 243 7.35 -6.36 7.18
CA GLN A 243 6.19 -6.55 6.31
C GLN A 243 4.94 -6.33 7.16
N GLY A 244 4.26 -5.18 6.98
CA GLY A 244 3.29 -4.70 7.97
C GLY A 244 3.95 -4.48 9.33
N ASP A 245 3.31 -4.97 10.40
CA ASP A 245 3.82 -4.92 11.78
C ASP A 245 4.84 -6.01 12.12
N ARG A 246 5.14 -6.92 11.18
CA ARG A 246 6.02 -8.06 11.42
C ARG A 246 7.44 -7.76 10.95
N GLU A 247 8.40 -7.94 11.84
CA GLU A 247 9.83 -8.02 11.50
C GLU A 247 10.17 -9.41 10.93
N LEU A 248 11.01 -9.46 9.90
CA LEU A 248 11.38 -10.66 9.13
C LEU A 248 12.78 -11.18 9.46
#